data_AF-A0A261AKL4-F1
#
_entry.id   AF-A0A261AKL4-F1
#
_cell.length_a   1.000
_cell.length_b   1.000
_cell.length_c   1.000
_cell.angle_alpha   90.00
_cell.angle_beta   90.00
_cell.angle_gamma   90.00
#
_symmetry.space_group_name_H-M   'P 1'
#
loop_
_entity.id
_entity.type
_entity.pdbx_description
1 polymer ?
#
loop_
_entity_poly.entity_id
_entity_poly.type
_entity_poly.pdbx_seq_one_letter_code
_entity_poly.pdbx_strand_id
1 'polypeptide(L)'
;MPHPGLKVATNPNFDGKLVDIETEFQQQLGVMIPRLLDSHALVHKEINGQKMTCRELLEYFKAYMRIFKGQDLPEPKSMLMATAEANNLAAVASARAVYQREMEEVCGGDTPYMSTNELLEQHERVKSVAIREFRNARKMGGVETLLIGIVHCDRCSRRVDDAVTYVWTNFISPNANHLGPLGGAIQMGEAMTGNRTANATSSDGIKKRQ
;
A
#
# COMPACT_ATOMS: atom_id res chain seq x y z
N MET A 1 34.61 4.16 13.74
CA MET A 1 34.88 2.73 13.44
C MET A 1 36.35 2.60 13.07
N PRO A 2 37.08 1.61 13.60
CA PRO A 2 38.46 1.32 13.20
C PRO A 2 38.56 0.98 11.70
N HIS A 3 39.77 0.91 11.17
CA HIS A 3 39.99 0.43 9.80
C HIS A 3 39.83 -1.10 9.76
N PRO A 4 39.14 -1.69 8.75
CA PRO A 4 38.88 -3.14 8.70
C PRO A 4 40.10 -3.99 8.30
N GLY A 5 41.18 -3.35 7.84
CA GLY A 5 42.42 -3.98 7.40
C GLY A 5 42.70 -3.80 5.92
N LEU A 6 43.97 -3.83 5.52
CA LEU A 6 44.36 -3.64 4.10
C LEU A 6 43.84 -4.78 3.22
N LYS A 7 43.82 -6.02 3.72
CA LYS A 7 43.24 -7.18 3.02
C LYS A 7 41.79 -6.95 2.60
N VAL A 8 41.00 -6.28 3.45
CA VAL A 8 39.60 -5.91 3.16
C VAL A 8 39.54 -4.71 2.20
N ALA A 9 40.39 -3.70 2.43
CA ALA A 9 40.32 -2.44 1.70
C ALA A 9 40.86 -2.51 0.26
N THR A 10 41.82 -3.40 -0.03
CA THR A 10 42.53 -3.41 -1.32
C THR A 10 42.30 -4.67 -2.16
N ASN A 11 41.72 -5.73 -1.60
CA ASN A 11 41.48 -6.97 -2.34
C ASN A 11 40.12 -6.92 -3.06
N PRO A 12 40.09 -6.88 -4.40
CA PRO A 12 38.83 -6.85 -5.16
C PRO A 12 38.03 -8.16 -5.05
N ASN A 13 38.67 -9.25 -4.61
CA ASN A 13 38.08 -10.58 -4.45
C ASN A 13 37.83 -10.94 -2.98
N PHE A 14 37.73 -9.95 -2.09
CA PHE A 14 37.42 -10.20 -0.69
C PHE A 14 36.04 -10.86 -0.55
N ASP A 15 35.98 -11.99 0.17
CA ASP A 15 34.81 -12.87 0.26
C ASP A 15 34.08 -12.79 1.62
N GLY A 16 34.47 -11.85 2.49
CA GLY A 16 33.81 -11.63 3.78
C GLY A 16 34.31 -12.50 4.94
N LYS A 17 35.38 -13.29 4.76
CA LYS A 17 35.93 -14.14 5.83
C LYS A 17 36.45 -13.33 7.03
N LEU A 18 36.04 -13.74 8.23
CA LEU A 18 36.43 -13.09 9.49
C LEU A 18 37.94 -13.12 9.75
N VAL A 19 38.64 -14.16 9.29
CA VAL A 19 40.10 -14.30 9.48
C VAL A 19 40.93 -13.23 8.76
N ASP A 20 40.33 -12.57 7.78
CA ASP A 20 40.99 -11.53 6.98
C ASP A 20 40.61 -10.11 7.42
N ILE A 21 39.79 -9.97 8.48
CA ILE A 21 39.36 -8.70 9.05
C ILE A 21 40.16 -8.41 10.32
N GLU A 22 40.55 -7.15 10.52
CA GLU A 22 41.26 -6.73 11.72
C GLU A 22 40.46 -6.97 13.00
N THR A 23 41.14 -7.47 14.04
CA THR A 23 40.50 -7.89 15.29
C THR A 23 39.84 -6.71 16.03
N GLU A 24 40.45 -5.54 16.03
CA GLU A 24 39.89 -4.32 16.63
C GLU A 24 38.60 -3.89 15.92
N PHE A 25 38.55 -4.01 14.59
CA PHE A 25 37.32 -3.75 13.83
C PHE A 25 36.21 -4.73 14.20
N GLN A 26 36.53 -6.02 14.30
CA GLN A 26 35.56 -7.05 14.70
C GLN A 26 35.01 -6.80 16.11
N GLN A 27 35.87 -6.44 17.06
CA GLN A 27 35.46 -6.10 18.43
C GLN A 27 34.50 -4.92 18.45
N GLN A 28 34.81 -3.83 17.72
CA GLN A 28 33.93 -2.67 17.66
C GLN A 28 32.63 -2.95 16.90
N LEU A 29 32.65 -3.81 15.88
CA LEU A 29 31.44 -4.27 15.19
C LEU A 29 30.55 -5.08 16.15
N GLY A 30 31.16 -5.94 16.97
CA GLY A 30 30.48 -6.70 18.03
C GLY A 30 29.84 -5.82 19.10
N VAL A 31 30.29 -4.57 19.28
CA VAL A 31 29.64 -3.58 20.14
C VAL A 31 28.59 -2.76 19.38
N MET A 32 28.90 -2.35 18.15
CA MET A 32 28.05 -1.46 17.34
C MET A 32 26.75 -2.11 16.90
N ILE A 33 26.81 -3.35 16.38
CA ILE A 33 25.64 -4.02 15.81
C ILE A 33 24.57 -4.28 16.88
N PRO A 34 24.90 -4.83 18.07
CA PRO A 34 23.92 -4.93 19.15
C PRO A 34 23.35 -3.56 19.51
N ARG A 35 24.16 -2.51 19.65
CA ARG A 35 23.63 -1.17 19.98
C ARG A 35 22.63 -0.61 18.95
N LEU A 36 22.79 -0.93 17.68
CA LEU A 36 21.89 -0.47 16.62
C LEU A 36 20.62 -1.32 16.48
N LEU A 37 20.73 -2.63 16.74
CA LEU A 37 19.66 -3.60 16.51
C LEU A 37 19.07 -4.18 17.80
N ASP A 38 19.46 -3.66 18.97
CA ASP A 38 18.93 -4.05 20.26
C ASP A 38 17.42 -3.83 20.28
N SER A 39 16.66 -4.86 20.65
CA SER A 39 15.19 -4.82 20.70
C SER A 39 14.62 -3.67 21.53
N HIS A 40 15.36 -3.20 22.55
CA HIS A 40 14.97 -2.09 23.41
C HIS A 40 15.38 -0.72 22.85
N ALA A 41 16.33 -0.68 21.91
CA ALA A 41 16.83 0.54 21.29
C ALA A 41 16.33 0.77 19.85
N LEU A 42 15.51 -0.14 19.32
CA LEU A 42 14.94 -0.01 17.97
C LEU A 42 14.06 1.25 17.87
N VAL A 43 14.56 2.21 17.10
CA VAL A 43 13.83 3.45 16.81
C VAL A 43 12.73 3.15 15.80
N HIS A 44 11.49 3.42 16.20
CA HIS A 44 10.36 3.29 15.29
C HIS A 44 10.44 4.36 14.22
N LYS A 45 10.13 3.98 12.97
CA LYS A 45 10.07 4.97 11.90
C LYS A 45 8.87 5.87 12.14
N GLU A 46 9.13 7.16 12.24
CA GLU A 46 8.10 8.17 12.41
C GLU A 46 8.08 9.17 11.25
N ILE A 47 6.88 9.58 10.86
CA ILE A 47 6.64 10.73 9.98
C ILE A 47 5.62 11.62 10.69
N ASN A 48 5.94 12.91 10.85
CA ASN A 48 5.12 13.87 11.57
C ASN A 48 4.78 13.44 13.02
N GLY A 49 5.75 12.83 13.71
CA GLY A 49 5.59 12.33 15.09
C GLY A 49 4.63 11.15 15.23
N GLN A 50 4.27 10.50 14.13
CA GLN A 50 3.48 9.27 14.14
C GLN A 50 4.30 8.07 13.72
N LYS A 51 4.23 7.01 14.50
CA LYS A 51 4.79 5.70 14.16
C LYS A 51 4.12 5.16 12.91
N MET A 52 4.93 4.68 11.98
CA MET A 52 4.44 4.07 10.75
C MET A 52 4.40 2.56 10.85
N THR A 53 3.36 1.98 10.26
CA THR A 53 3.26 0.55 9.97
C THR A 53 3.97 0.21 8.64
N CYS A 54 4.27 -1.08 8.43
CA CYS A 54 4.89 -1.55 7.18
C CYS A 54 4.02 -1.25 5.94
N ARG A 55 2.69 -1.28 6.09
CA ARG A 55 1.76 -0.96 5.01
C ARG A 55 1.83 0.50 4.61
N GLU A 56 1.85 1.40 5.60
CA GLU A 56 1.97 2.84 5.34
C GLU A 56 3.33 3.17 4.72
N LEU A 57 4.41 2.55 5.21
CA LEU A 57 5.77 2.73 4.67
C LEU A 57 5.82 2.40 3.16
N LEU A 58 5.13 1.35 2.70
CA LEU A 58 5.06 1.01 1.28
C LEU A 58 4.38 2.10 0.44
N GLU A 59 3.32 2.72 0.95
CA GLU A 59 2.64 3.82 0.25
C GLU A 59 3.53 5.06 0.15
N TYR A 60 4.28 5.38 1.21
CA TYR A 60 5.32 6.42 1.15
C TYR A 60 6.40 6.10 0.11
N PHE A 61 6.88 4.86 0.04
CA PHE A 61 7.85 4.47 -0.99
C PHE A 61 7.31 4.68 -2.41
N LYS A 62 6.08 4.23 -2.70
CA LYS A 62 5.45 4.40 -4.01
C LYS A 62 5.29 5.87 -4.36
N ALA A 63 4.87 6.70 -3.40
CA ALA A 63 4.72 8.13 -3.60
C ALA A 63 6.08 8.78 -3.89
N TYR A 64 7.10 8.57 -3.04
CA TYR A 64 8.42 9.15 -3.25
C TYR A 64 9.04 8.73 -4.57
N MET A 65 8.98 7.45 -4.94
CA MET A 65 9.49 6.99 -6.24
C MET A 65 8.79 7.68 -7.42
N ARG A 66 7.51 8.03 -7.33
CA ARG A 66 6.83 8.78 -8.40
C ARG A 66 7.35 10.21 -8.55
N ILE A 67 7.66 10.88 -7.43
CA ILE A 67 8.20 12.24 -7.46
C ILE A 67 9.63 12.23 -8.05
N PHE A 68 10.44 11.25 -7.67
CA PHE A 68 11.85 11.15 -8.13
C PHE A 68 12.00 10.51 -9.52
N LYS A 69 10.91 10.27 -10.27
CA LYS A 69 10.99 9.77 -11.66
C LYS A 69 11.43 10.84 -12.68
N GLY A 70 11.39 12.12 -12.31
CA GLY A 70 11.88 13.20 -13.17
C GLY A 70 13.41 13.20 -13.26
N GLN A 71 13.95 13.92 -14.25
CA GLN A 71 15.41 14.11 -14.35
C GLN A 71 15.96 15.06 -13.28
N ASP A 72 15.09 15.90 -12.71
CA ASP A 72 15.44 16.89 -11.69
C ASP A 72 14.97 16.47 -10.30
N LEU A 73 15.74 16.86 -9.28
CA LEU A 73 15.33 16.75 -7.89
C LEU A 73 14.07 17.61 -7.66
N PRO A 74 12.99 17.04 -7.10
CA PRO A 74 11.79 17.81 -6.82
C PRO A 74 12.07 18.89 -5.77
N GLU A 75 11.47 20.06 -5.95
CA GLU A 75 11.56 21.13 -4.97
C GLU A 75 11.04 20.67 -3.59
N PRO A 76 11.61 21.15 -2.47
CA PRO A 76 11.17 20.79 -1.12
C PRO A 76 9.67 20.99 -0.88
N LYS A 77 9.05 21.98 -1.54
CA LYS A 77 7.61 22.23 -1.49
C LYS A 77 6.79 21.09 -2.14
N SER A 78 7.28 20.55 -3.27
CA SER A 78 6.70 19.38 -3.93
C SER A 78 6.84 18.12 -3.08
N MET A 79 7.99 17.97 -2.40
CA MET A 79 8.23 16.86 -1.48
C MET A 79 7.28 16.87 -0.27
N LEU A 80 6.98 18.04 0.30
CA LEU A 80 5.99 18.17 1.39
C LEU A 80 4.58 17.81 0.93
N MET A 81 4.15 18.26 -0.25
CA MET A 81 2.84 17.92 -0.80
C MET A 81 2.70 16.42 -1.03
N ALA A 82 3.72 15.78 -1.58
CA ALA A 82 3.68 14.34 -1.81
C ALA A 82 3.77 13.52 -0.52
N THR A 83 4.44 14.05 0.50
CA THR A 83 4.44 13.45 1.85
C THR A 83 3.04 13.52 2.48
N ALA A 84 2.31 14.62 2.28
CA ALA A 84 0.91 14.74 2.66
C ALA A 84 -0.01 13.81 1.84
N GLU A 85 0.20 13.69 0.54
CA GLU A 85 -0.55 12.76 -0.32
C GLU A 85 -0.33 11.31 0.10
N ALA A 86 0.92 10.90 0.33
CA ALA A 86 1.26 9.57 0.81
C ALA A 86 0.61 9.25 2.16
N ASN A 87 0.60 10.21 3.09
CA ASN A 87 -0.08 10.07 4.37
C ASN A 87 -1.59 9.83 4.22
N ASN A 88 -2.24 10.59 3.35
CA ASN A 88 -3.67 10.39 3.05
C ASN A 88 -3.92 9.02 2.40
N LEU A 89 -3.10 8.59 1.44
CA LEU A 89 -3.20 7.27 0.80
C LEU A 89 -3.03 6.13 1.81
N ALA A 90 -2.08 6.27 2.71
CA ALA A 90 -1.79 5.32 3.76
C ALA A 90 -2.99 5.18 4.72
N ALA A 91 -3.61 6.31 5.10
CA ALA A 91 -4.83 6.32 5.90
C ALA A 91 -6.03 5.67 5.16
N VAL A 92 -6.20 5.92 3.85
CA VAL A 92 -7.23 5.24 3.03
C VAL A 92 -6.99 3.73 2.98
N ALA A 93 -5.74 3.29 2.79
CA ALA A 93 -5.38 1.88 2.75
C ALA A 93 -5.62 1.18 4.10
N SER A 94 -5.36 1.87 5.21
CA SER A 94 -5.67 1.37 6.56
C SER A 94 -7.18 1.20 6.75
N ALA A 95 -7.97 2.24 6.46
CA ALA A 95 -9.42 2.20 6.58
C ALA A 95 -10.07 1.11 5.72
N ARG A 96 -9.60 0.93 4.47
CA ARG A 96 -10.04 -0.16 3.60
C ARG A 96 -9.77 -1.53 4.21
N ALA A 97 -8.60 -1.73 4.81
CA ALA A 97 -8.25 -3.00 5.41
C ALA A 97 -9.09 -3.31 6.65
N VAL A 98 -9.45 -2.29 7.44
CA VAL A 98 -10.42 -2.44 8.54
C VAL A 98 -11.76 -2.90 7.98
N TYR A 99 -12.29 -2.23 6.96
CA TYR A 99 -13.54 -2.64 6.32
C TYR A 99 -13.49 -4.09 5.83
N GLN A 100 -12.42 -4.47 5.12
CA GLN A 100 -12.29 -5.81 4.56
C GLN A 100 -12.23 -6.88 5.66
N ARG A 101 -11.46 -6.65 6.72
CA ARG A 101 -11.35 -7.59 7.84
C ARG A 101 -12.69 -7.79 8.55
N GLU A 102 -13.36 -6.71 8.91
CA GLU A 102 -14.62 -6.76 9.66
C GLU A 102 -15.75 -7.35 8.80
N MET A 103 -15.78 -7.09 7.50
CA MET A 103 -16.74 -7.73 6.60
C MET A 103 -16.44 -9.22 6.41
N GLU A 104 -15.17 -9.63 6.34
CA GLU A 104 -14.80 -11.05 6.29
C GLU A 104 -15.24 -11.81 7.54
N GLU A 105 -15.22 -11.16 8.71
CA GLU A 105 -15.74 -11.75 9.95
C GLU A 105 -17.27 -11.90 9.95
N VAL A 106 -17.98 -11.06 9.21
CA VAL A 106 -19.45 -11.04 9.13
C VAL A 106 -19.99 -11.99 8.06
N CYS A 107 -19.34 -12.04 6.90
CA CYS A 107 -19.82 -12.76 5.72
C CYS A 107 -18.72 -13.56 4.99
N GLY A 108 -17.64 -13.92 5.67
CA GLY A 108 -16.57 -14.77 5.13
C GLY A 108 -17.00 -16.22 4.96
N GLY A 109 -16.14 -17.01 4.32
CA GLY A 109 -16.46 -18.38 3.88
C GLY A 109 -16.91 -19.37 4.97
N ASP A 110 -16.55 -19.11 6.23
CA ASP A 110 -16.87 -19.95 7.39
C ASP A 110 -18.10 -19.47 8.19
N THR A 111 -18.76 -18.40 7.76
CA THR A 111 -19.90 -17.80 8.47
C THR A 111 -21.25 -18.33 7.99
N PRO A 112 -22.26 -18.45 8.87
CA PRO A 112 -23.60 -18.90 8.49
C PRO A 112 -24.28 -17.90 7.55
N TYR A 113 -25.21 -18.41 6.74
CA TYR A 113 -25.99 -17.60 5.81
C TYR A 113 -26.72 -16.45 6.51
N MET A 114 -26.69 -15.27 5.90
CA MET A 114 -27.28 -14.04 6.39
C MET A 114 -28.24 -13.47 5.35
N SER A 115 -29.34 -12.86 5.79
CA SER A 115 -30.27 -12.22 4.87
C SER A 115 -29.67 -10.95 4.25
N THR A 116 -30.17 -10.57 3.06
CA THR A 116 -29.67 -9.38 2.35
C THR A 116 -29.84 -8.09 3.16
N ASN A 117 -30.91 -7.97 3.94
CA ASN A 117 -31.15 -6.79 4.77
C ASN A 117 -30.16 -6.71 5.94
N GLU A 118 -29.92 -7.82 6.63
CA GLU A 118 -28.93 -7.88 7.71
C GLU A 118 -27.51 -7.62 7.18
N LEU A 119 -27.16 -8.13 6.00
CA LEU A 119 -25.87 -7.88 5.37
C LEU A 119 -25.68 -6.39 5.01
N LEU A 120 -26.72 -5.72 4.52
CA LEU A 120 -26.71 -4.27 4.25
C LEU A 120 -26.58 -3.45 5.53
N GLU A 121 -27.23 -3.84 6.61
CA GLU A 121 -27.07 -3.18 7.92
C GLU A 121 -25.64 -3.34 8.44
N GLN A 122 -25.04 -4.53 8.29
CA GLN A 122 -23.63 -4.74 8.65
C GLN A 122 -22.67 -3.96 7.76
N HIS A 123 -22.94 -3.87 6.45
CA HIS A 123 -22.18 -3.03 5.53
C HIS A 123 -22.12 -1.58 6.01
N GLU A 124 -23.27 -0.96 6.27
CA GLU A 124 -23.33 0.44 6.71
C GLU A 124 -22.63 0.66 8.06
N ARG A 125 -22.75 -0.33 8.97
CA ARG A 125 -22.05 -0.30 10.26
C ARG A 125 -20.53 -0.34 10.06
N VAL A 126 -20.02 -1.31 9.31
CA VAL A 126 -18.57 -1.52 9.10
C VAL A 126 -17.98 -0.38 8.25
N LYS A 127 -18.72 0.13 7.27
CA LYS A 127 -18.40 1.33 6.51
C LYS A 127 -18.22 2.54 7.43
N SER A 128 -19.16 2.76 8.35
CA SER A 128 -19.07 3.84 9.34
C SER A 128 -17.83 3.71 10.24
N VAL A 129 -17.44 2.48 10.61
CA VAL A 129 -16.21 2.21 11.38
C VAL A 129 -14.97 2.56 10.56
N ALA A 130 -14.89 2.13 9.30
CA ALA A 130 -13.77 2.44 8.41
C ALA A 130 -13.62 3.95 8.14
N ILE A 131 -14.73 4.66 7.94
CA ILE A 131 -14.73 6.12 7.79
C ILE A 131 -14.25 6.81 9.08
N ARG A 132 -14.68 6.32 10.24
CA ARG A 132 -14.23 6.84 11.55
C ARG A 132 -12.72 6.63 11.73
N GLU A 133 -12.20 5.47 11.36
CA GLU A 133 -10.77 5.19 11.37
C GLU A 133 -9.99 6.18 10.50
N PHE A 134 -10.46 6.42 9.27
CA PHE A 134 -9.86 7.41 8.37
C PHE A 134 -9.91 8.84 8.90
N ARG A 135 -11.00 9.22 9.59
CA ARG A 135 -11.14 10.55 10.19
C ARG A 135 -10.23 10.76 11.39
N ASN A 136 -10.01 9.71 12.17
CA ASN A 136 -9.15 9.74 13.37
C ASN A 136 -7.65 9.67 13.04
N ALA A 137 -7.30 9.22 11.83
CA ALA A 137 -5.91 9.29 11.35
C ALA A 137 -5.44 10.75 11.30
N ARG A 138 -4.27 11.06 11.89
CA ARG A 138 -3.70 12.41 11.79
C ARG A 138 -3.20 12.61 10.37
N LYS A 139 -3.61 13.74 9.77
CA LYS A 139 -3.27 14.10 8.40
C LYS A 139 -2.22 15.20 8.40
N MET A 140 -1.26 15.12 7.48
CA MET A 140 -0.31 16.22 7.22
C MET A 140 -0.95 17.28 6.31
N GLY A 141 -0.82 18.55 6.70
CA GLY A 141 -1.37 19.72 6.00
C GLY A 141 -2.08 20.65 6.96
N GLY A 142 -1.55 21.86 7.16
CA GLY A 142 -2.15 22.89 8.02
C GLY A 142 -3.35 23.60 7.39
N VAL A 143 -3.84 24.66 8.06
CA VAL A 143 -5.08 25.38 7.73
C VAL A 143 -5.11 25.96 6.29
N GLU A 144 -3.96 26.24 5.67
CA GLU A 144 -3.92 26.68 4.26
C GLU A 144 -4.17 25.55 3.25
N THR A 145 -3.93 24.30 3.66
CA THR A 145 -4.43 23.12 2.95
C THR A 145 -5.83 22.72 3.42
N LEU A 146 -6.50 23.46 4.32
CA LEU A 146 -7.84 23.14 4.82
C LEU A 146 -8.95 23.56 3.85
N LEU A 147 -8.77 24.63 3.08
CA LEU A 147 -9.71 24.98 2.00
C LEU A 147 -9.66 23.96 0.85
N ILE A 148 -8.45 23.47 0.51
CA ILE A 148 -8.27 22.33 -0.39
C ILE A 148 -8.59 21.01 0.34
N GLY A 149 -8.46 20.97 1.65
CA GLY A 149 -8.55 19.82 2.53
C GLY A 149 -9.96 19.47 2.94
N ILE A 150 -10.92 20.39 2.86
CA ILE A 150 -12.35 20.07 2.86
C ILE A 150 -12.69 19.33 1.56
N VAL A 151 -12.18 19.82 0.42
CA VAL A 151 -12.33 19.15 -0.88
C VAL A 151 -11.53 17.84 -0.95
N HIS A 152 -10.38 17.74 -0.28
CA HIS A 152 -9.52 16.56 -0.25
C HIS A 152 -9.95 15.55 0.81
N CYS A 153 -10.57 15.97 1.92
CA CYS A 153 -11.20 15.11 2.90
C CYS A 153 -12.52 14.57 2.35
N ASP A 154 -13.31 15.35 1.60
CA ASP A 154 -14.44 14.82 0.83
C ASP A 154 -13.97 13.88 -0.27
N ARG A 155 -12.91 14.22 -1.00
CA ARG A 155 -12.33 13.33 -2.02
C ARG A 155 -11.72 12.07 -1.41
N CYS A 156 -11.09 12.13 -0.25
CA CYS A 156 -10.55 10.94 0.42
C CYS A 156 -11.64 10.11 1.11
N SER A 157 -12.67 10.74 1.68
CA SER A 157 -13.85 10.03 2.17
C SER A 157 -14.56 9.34 1.00
N ARG A 158 -14.65 9.98 -0.18
CA ARG A 158 -15.09 9.34 -1.42
C ARG A 158 -14.16 8.22 -1.85
N ARG A 159 -12.84 8.34 -1.72
CA ARG A 159 -11.91 7.23 -2.04
C ARG A 159 -12.03 6.05 -1.09
N VAL A 160 -12.33 6.30 0.19
CA VAL A 160 -12.70 5.23 1.14
C VAL A 160 -14.03 4.62 0.71
N ASP A 161 -15.04 5.43 0.38
CA ASP A 161 -16.33 4.96 -0.12
C ASP A 161 -16.19 4.15 -1.42
N ASP A 162 -15.43 4.62 -2.40
CA ASP A 162 -15.17 3.95 -3.67
C ASP A 162 -14.40 2.64 -3.45
N ALA A 163 -13.43 2.62 -2.55
CA ALA A 163 -12.67 1.42 -2.22
C ALA A 163 -13.54 0.39 -1.48
N VAL A 164 -14.36 0.84 -0.54
CA VAL A 164 -15.33 0.03 0.21
C VAL A 164 -16.41 -0.52 -0.73
N THR A 165 -16.96 0.34 -1.59
CA THR A 165 -17.95 -0.02 -2.62
C THR A 165 -17.34 -0.97 -3.64
N TYR A 166 -16.10 -0.77 -4.05
CA TYR A 166 -15.41 -1.70 -4.96
C TYR A 166 -15.25 -3.09 -4.31
N VAL A 167 -14.83 -3.16 -3.05
CA VAL A 167 -14.74 -4.44 -2.33
C VAL A 167 -16.12 -5.06 -2.18
N TRP A 168 -17.12 -4.26 -1.82
CA TRP A 168 -18.51 -4.69 -1.71
C TRP A 168 -19.02 -5.26 -3.04
N THR A 169 -19.06 -4.49 -4.11
CA THR A 169 -19.62 -4.87 -5.40
C THR A 169 -18.91 -6.07 -6.05
N ASN A 170 -17.58 -6.15 -5.94
CA ASN A 170 -16.81 -7.17 -6.65
C ASN A 170 -16.58 -8.45 -5.85
N PHE A 171 -16.65 -8.41 -4.51
CA PHE A 171 -16.26 -9.55 -3.67
C PHE A 171 -17.33 -9.96 -2.65
N ILE A 172 -18.19 -9.04 -2.20
CA ILE A 172 -19.19 -9.32 -1.15
C ILE A 172 -20.61 -9.41 -1.74
N SER A 173 -20.92 -8.59 -2.75
CA SER A 173 -22.27 -8.31 -3.20
C SER A 173 -22.78 -9.00 -4.47
N PRO A 174 -22.04 -9.81 -5.29
CA PRO A 174 -22.42 -9.97 -6.70
C PRO A 174 -23.66 -10.88 -6.93
N ASN A 175 -24.84 -10.30 -6.71
CA ASN A 175 -26.16 -10.92 -6.55
C ASN A 175 -26.30 -11.76 -5.28
N ALA A 176 -26.99 -11.23 -4.27
CA ALA A 176 -27.47 -12.01 -3.13
C ALA A 176 -28.29 -13.27 -3.52
N ASN A 177 -28.67 -13.44 -4.81
CA ASN A 177 -29.57 -14.48 -5.30
C ASN A 177 -29.17 -15.23 -6.59
N HIS A 178 -28.00 -15.05 -7.24
CA HIS A 178 -27.83 -15.62 -8.59
C HIS A 178 -26.68 -16.57 -8.94
N LEU A 179 -25.57 -16.63 -8.22
CA LEU A 179 -24.53 -17.61 -8.57
C LEU A 179 -23.91 -18.19 -7.30
N GLY A 180 -24.18 -19.47 -7.06
CA GLY A 180 -23.59 -20.24 -5.98
C GLY A 180 -22.05 -20.34 -6.07
N PRO A 181 -21.42 -21.01 -5.08
CA PRO A 181 -19.99 -20.92 -4.74
C PRO A 181 -18.98 -21.33 -5.83
N LEU A 182 -19.44 -21.79 -7.01
CA LEU A 182 -18.60 -22.28 -8.10
C LEU A 182 -18.32 -21.22 -9.19
N GLY A 183 -19.04 -20.10 -9.22
CA GLY A 183 -18.89 -19.08 -10.28
C GLY A 183 -17.61 -18.23 -10.16
N GLY A 184 -17.17 -17.92 -8.95
CA GLY A 184 -16.00 -17.05 -8.71
C GLY A 184 -14.65 -17.71 -9.01
N ALA A 185 -14.55 -19.04 -8.86
CA ALA A 185 -13.31 -19.78 -9.08
C ALA A 185 -12.95 -19.94 -10.57
N ILE A 186 -13.95 -20.01 -11.46
CA ILE A 186 -13.75 -20.21 -12.90
C ILE A 186 -13.24 -18.90 -13.56
N GLN A 187 -13.70 -17.75 -13.09
CA GLN A 187 -13.30 -16.44 -13.65
C GLN A 187 -11.87 -16.03 -13.27
N MET A 188 -11.33 -16.57 -12.17
CA MET A 188 -9.91 -16.44 -11.79
C MET A 188 -8.96 -17.07 -12.82
N GLY A 189 -9.35 -18.20 -13.44
CA GLY A 189 -8.52 -18.90 -14.43
C GLY A 189 -8.43 -18.16 -15.77
N GLU A 190 -9.56 -17.64 -16.26
CA GLU A 190 -9.66 -16.96 -17.55
C GLU A 190 -9.12 -15.52 -17.53
N ALA A 191 -9.36 -14.78 -16.43
CA ALA A 191 -8.90 -13.39 -16.31
C ALA A 191 -7.37 -13.27 -16.10
N MET A 192 -6.71 -14.30 -15.57
CA MET A 192 -5.25 -14.31 -15.42
C MET A 192 -4.50 -14.89 -16.63
N THR A 193 -5.15 -15.59 -17.56
CA THR A 193 -4.45 -16.23 -18.71
C THR A 193 -4.87 -15.72 -20.10
N GLY A 194 -5.98 -14.97 -20.25
CA GLY A 194 -6.50 -14.61 -21.57
C GLY A 194 -6.50 -13.11 -21.89
N ASN A 195 -5.34 -12.47 -22.08
CA ASN A 195 -5.27 -11.29 -22.96
C ASN A 195 -3.87 -11.03 -23.55
N ARG A 196 -3.40 -11.94 -24.39
CA ARG A 196 -2.36 -11.70 -25.39
C ARG A 196 -2.69 -12.39 -26.71
N THR A 197 -3.85 -12.11 -27.30
CA THR A 197 -4.09 -12.26 -28.75
C THR A 197 -5.49 -11.78 -29.06
N ALA A 198 -5.61 -10.60 -29.66
CA ALA A 198 -6.63 -10.21 -30.66
C ALA A 198 -6.89 -8.70 -30.58
N ASN A 199 -6.15 -7.93 -31.36
CA ASN A 199 -6.68 -6.71 -31.98
C ASN A 199 -5.78 -6.37 -33.18
N ALA A 200 -6.04 -7.04 -34.30
CA ALA A 200 -5.64 -6.61 -35.62
C ALA A 200 -6.60 -7.23 -36.64
N THR A 201 -7.72 -6.56 -36.87
CA THR A 201 -8.63 -6.56 -38.05
C THR A 201 -9.94 -5.94 -37.54
N SER A 202 -10.63 -4.99 -38.18
CA SER A 202 -10.57 -4.35 -39.50
C SER A 202 -11.42 -3.08 -39.43
N SER A 203 -11.13 -2.08 -40.26
CA SER A 203 -12.14 -1.10 -40.70
C SER A 203 -11.94 -0.78 -42.18
N ASP A 204 -12.80 -1.38 -42.99
CA ASP A 204 -13.43 -0.94 -44.25
C ASP A 204 -12.72 -0.09 -45.31
N GLY A 205 -12.93 -0.49 -46.59
CA GLY A 205 -13.42 0.47 -47.58
C GLY A 205 -12.71 0.59 -48.95
N ILE A 206 -12.79 -0.45 -49.79
CA ILE A 206 -13.13 -0.43 -51.26
C ILE A 206 -12.60 0.74 -52.14
N LYS A 207 -11.78 0.40 -53.16
CA LYS A 207 -11.92 0.74 -54.63
C LYS A 207 -10.68 0.24 -55.41
N LYS A 208 -10.80 -0.81 -56.23
CA LYS A 208 -11.03 -0.85 -57.70
C LYS A 208 -9.77 -0.73 -58.59
N ARG A 209 -9.48 -1.87 -59.25
CA ARG A 209 -9.13 -2.10 -60.67
C ARG A 209 -7.87 -1.48 -61.30
N GLN A 210 -7.21 -2.40 -62.02
CA GLN A 210 -6.16 -2.32 -63.05
C GLN A 210 -4.73 -2.19 -62.54
#